data_AF-A0A968NTU3-F1
#
_entry.id   AF-A0A968NTU3-F1
#
_cell.length_a   1.000
_cell.length_b   1.000
_cell.length_c   1.000
_cell.angle_alpha   90.00
_cell.angle_beta   90.00
_cell.angle_gamma   90.00
#
_symmetry.space_group_name_H-M   'P 1'
#
loop_
_entity.id
_entity.type
_entity.pdbx_description
1 polymer ?
#
loop_
_entity_poly.entity_id
_entity_poly.type
_entity_poly.pdbx_seq_one_letter_code
_entity_poly.pdbx_strand_id
1 'polypeptide(L)'
;MRKLKPQSIVYHGWQIQVVQRQDSFCFHCYPPKLKDCCDDAAEYSSFRAAITAACQFVDRELAILVLLDRVGDWLASGKITEDEYWNLTSFD
;
A
#
# COMPACT_ATOMS: atom_id res chain seq x y z
N MET A 1 -3.06 18.75 -25.46
CA MET A 1 -3.49 17.49 -24.82
C MET A 1 -4.44 17.81 -23.67
N ARG A 2 -5.63 17.19 -23.61
CA ARG A 2 -6.53 17.35 -22.46
C ARG A 2 -5.95 16.54 -21.29
N LYS A 3 -5.57 17.20 -20.19
CA LYS A 3 -5.19 16.51 -18.96
C LYS A 3 -6.46 15.85 -18.40
N LEU A 4 -6.51 14.52 -18.34
CA LEU A 4 -7.56 13.85 -17.56
C LEU A 4 -7.40 14.25 -16.09
N LYS A 5 -8.50 14.61 -15.44
CA LYS A 5 -8.49 14.90 -14.00
C LYS A 5 -8.16 13.60 -13.25
N PRO A 6 -7.39 13.66 -12.16
CA PRO A 6 -7.18 12.50 -11.29
C PRO A 6 -8.53 11.91 -10.88
N GLN A 7 -8.65 10.59 -10.94
CA GLN A 7 -9.85 9.89 -10.45
C GLN A 7 -9.53 9.20 -9.14
N SER A 8 -10.41 9.36 -8.16
CA SER A 8 -10.26 8.80 -6.83
C SER A 8 -11.32 7.74 -6.55
N ILE A 9 -10.90 6.63 -5.94
CA ILE A 9 -11.79 5.60 -5.41
C ILE A 9 -11.41 5.30 -3.95
N VAL A 10 -12.33 4.75 -3.17
CA VAL A 10 -12.05 4.29 -1.81
C VAL A 10 -12.07 2.75 -1.79
N TYR A 11 -11.03 2.13 -1.24
CA TYR A 11 -10.88 0.68 -1.12
C TYR A 11 -10.34 0.35 0.28
N HIS A 12 -11.08 -0.47 1.06
CA HIS A 12 -10.75 -0.78 2.47
C HIS A 12 -10.44 0.46 3.35
N GLY A 13 -11.10 1.58 3.09
CA GLY A 13 -10.87 2.84 3.80
C GLY A 13 -9.64 3.62 3.32
N TRP A 14 -8.82 3.06 2.41
CA TRP A 14 -7.76 3.78 1.74
C TRP A 14 -8.33 4.56 0.55
N GLN A 15 -7.89 5.80 0.37
CA GLN A 15 -8.19 6.57 -0.83
C GLN A 15 -7.13 6.26 -1.89
N ILE A 16 -7.55 5.72 -3.02
CA ILE A 16 -6.69 5.47 -4.17
C ILE A 16 -6.93 6.57 -5.19
N GLN A 17 -5.88 7.24 -5.64
CA GLN A 17 -5.91 8.24 -6.70
C GLN A 17 -5.09 7.76 -7.89
N VAL A 18 -5.69 7.70 -9.08
CA VAL A 18 -4.97 7.40 -10.31
C VAL A 18 -4.77 8.67 -11.14
N VAL A 19 -3.53 8.87 -11.57
CA VAL A 19 -3.09 10.05 -12.32
C VAL A 19 -2.60 9.60 -13.70
N GLN A 20 -3.10 10.25 -14.75
CA GLN A 20 -2.61 10.04 -16.10
C GLN A 20 -1.34 10.86 -16.35
N ARG A 21 -0.28 10.19 -16.82
CA ARG A 21 0.93 10.78 -17.38
C ARG A 21 0.89 10.73 -18.92
N GLN A 22 1.94 11.20 -19.59
CA GLN A 22 1.93 11.40 -21.04
C GLN A 22 1.45 10.17 -21.83
N ASP A 23 1.94 8.97 -21.48
CA ASP A 23 1.59 7.71 -22.13
C ASP A 23 1.30 6.56 -21.14
N SER A 24 1.09 6.89 -19.86
CA SER A 24 0.96 5.91 -18.78
C SER A 24 0.04 6.39 -17.65
N PHE A 25 -0.19 5.52 -16.67
CA PHE A 25 -0.96 5.80 -15.46
C PHE A 25 -0.13 5.41 -14.24
N CYS A 26 -0.17 6.23 -13.19
CA CYS A 26 0.36 5.88 -11.88
C CYS A 26 -0.75 5.99 -10.83
N PHE A 27 -0.56 5.34 -9.69
CA PHE A 27 -1.49 5.47 -8.56
C PHE A 27 -0.77 6.04 -7.34
N HIS A 28 -1.53 6.70 -6.48
CA HIS A 28 -1.15 7.03 -5.12
C HIS A 28 -2.22 6.47 -4.18
N CYS A 29 -1.81 5.74 -3.15
CA CYS A 29 -2.68 5.20 -2.12
C CYS A 29 -2.51 6.04 -0.84
N TYR A 30 -3.61 6.50 -0.27
CA TYR A 30 -3.66 7.32 0.93
C TYR A 30 -4.29 6.49 2.06
N PRO A 31 -3.50 6.08 3.07
CA PRO A 31 -4.00 5.34 4.22
C PRO A 31 -4.96 6.21 5.06
N PRO A 32 -5.99 5.65 5.70
CA PRO A 32 -7.02 6.41 6.42
C PRO A 32 -6.51 7.25 7.60
N LYS A 33 -5.31 6.96 8.11
CA LYS A 33 -4.73 7.63 9.29
C LYS A 33 -3.40 8.32 9.00
N LEU A 34 -2.87 8.21 7.79
CA LEU A 34 -1.57 8.77 7.43
C LEU A 34 -1.76 9.97 6.50
N LYS A 35 -0.86 10.95 6.62
CA LYS A 35 -0.90 12.17 5.80
C LYS A 35 -0.25 11.99 4.44
N ASP A 36 0.71 11.08 4.35
CA ASP A 36 1.49 10.85 3.13
C ASP A 36 0.88 9.73 2.29
N CYS A 37 1.08 9.83 0.98
CA CYS A 37 0.72 8.76 0.07
C CYS A 37 1.81 7.70 -0.01
N CYS A 38 1.38 6.48 -0.28
CA CYS A 38 2.22 5.35 -0.63
C CYS A 38 1.95 4.97 -2.09
N ASP A 39 2.99 4.60 -2.82
CA ASP A 39 2.88 4.03 -4.16
C ASP A 39 4.03 3.06 -4.40
N ASP A 40 3.97 2.31 -5.49
CA ASP A 40 5.02 1.38 -5.91
C ASP A 40 5.94 1.97 -6.98
N ALA A 41 5.85 3.28 -7.24
CA ALA A 41 6.52 4.03 -8.31
C ALA A 41 6.35 3.46 -9.73
N ALA A 42 5.46 2.48 -9.95
CA ALA A 42 5.30 1.84 -11.24
C ALA A 42 4.36 2.62 -12.17
N GLU A 43 4.59 2.47 -13.48
CA GLU A 43 3.76 3.05 -14.52
C GLU A 43 2.98 1.95 -15.27
N TYR A 44 1.69 2.19 -15.49
CA TYR A 44 0.72 1.24 -15.99
C TYR A 44 0.16 1.68 -17.34
N SER A 45 -0.09 0.71 -18.24
CA SER A 45 -0.58 0.98 -19.60
C SER A 45 -2.05 1.42 -19.67
N SER A 46 -2.81 1.25 -18.59
CA SER A 46 -4.22 1.64 -18.54
C SER A 46 -4.65 2.03 -17.15
N PHE A 47 -5.70 2.85 -17.08
CA PHE A 47 -6.36 3.21 -15.82
C PHE A 47 -6.77 1.97 -15.01
N ARG A 48 -7.35 0.96 -15.68
CA ARG A 48 -7.79 -0.28 -15.02
C ARG A 48 -6.62 -1.05 -14.43
N ALA A 49 -5.51 -1.14 -15.16
CA ALA A 49 -4.29 -1.79 -14.66
C ALA A 49 -3.74 -1.06 -13.43
N ALA A 50 -3.69 0.28 -13.45
CA ALA A 50 -3.27 1.08 -12.30
C ALA A 50 -4.16 0.86 -11.07
N ILE A 51 -5.49 0.81 -11.24
CA ILE A 51 -6.43 0.53 -10.14
C ILE A 51 -6.24 -0.88 -9.58
N THR A 52 -6.12 -1.89 -10.45
CA THR A 52 -5.90 -3.28 -10.00
C THR A 52 -4.61 -3.40 -9.20
N ALA A 53 -3.52 -2.77 -9.67
CA ALA A 53 -2.26 -2.75 -8.95
C ALA A 53 -2.35 -2.00 -7.63
N ALA A 54 -3.04 -0.85 -7.58
CA ALA A 54 -3.26 -0.10 -6.35
C ALA A 54 -4.03 -0.91 -5.29
N CYS A 55 -5.07 -1.64 -5.70
CA CYS A 55 -5.79 -2.55 -4.77
C CYS A 55 -4.86 -3.64 -4.23
N GLN A 56 -4.06 -4.28 -5.10
CA GLN A 56 -3.09 -5.30 -4.68
C GLN A 56 -2.02 -4.73 -3.75
N PHE A 57 -1.58 -3.50 -3.98
CA PHE A 57 -0.67 -2.78 -3.09
C PHE A 57 -1.30 -2.63 -1.69
N VAL A 58 -2.53 -2.09 -1.62
CA VAL A 58 -3.26 -1.93 -0.35
C VAL A 58 -3.45 -3.28 0.37
N ASP A 59 -3.79 -4.34 -0.35
CA ASP A 59 -3.97 -5.67 0.24
C ASP A 59 -2.67 -6.20 0.87
N ARG A 60 -1.50 -5.96 0.24
CA ARG A 60 -0.19 -6.34 0.79
C ARG A 60 0.17 -5.52 2.02
N GLU A 61 -0.03 -4.21 1.98
CA GLU A 61 0.22 -3.31 3.12
C GLU A 61 -0.62 -3.72 4.34
N LEU A 62 -1.91 -4.02 4.13
CA LEU A 62 -2.78 -4.51 5.20
C LEU A 62 -2.30 -5.85 5.77
N ALA A 63 -1.86 -6.78 4.91
CA ALA A 63 -1.34 -8.07 5.37
C ALA A 63 -0.06 -7.90 6.21
N ILE A 64 0.86 -7.01 5.81
CA ILE A 64 2.06 -6.69 6.59
C ILE A 64 1.68 -6.09 7.94
N LEU A 65 0.76 -5.11 7.98
CA LEU A 65 0.33 -4.50 9.23
C LEU A 65 -0.29 -5.52 10.20
N VAL A 66 -1.12 -6.44 9.70
CA VAL A 66 -1.69 -7.52 10.51
C VAL A 66 -0.62 -8.49 11.01
N LEU A 67 0.37 -8.81 10.18
CA LEU A 67 1.51 -9.63 10.59
C LEU A 67 2.32 -8.96 11.70
N LEU A 68 2.67 -7.68 11.53
CA LEU A 68 3.42 -6.91 12.51
C LEU A 68 2.70 -6.82 13.86
N ASP A 69 1.39 -6.55 13.85
CA ASP A 69 0.55 -6.55 15.05
C ASP A 69 0.62 -7.90 15.78
N ARG A 70 0.47 -9.00 15.02
CA ARG A 70 0.50 -10.35 15.59
C ARG A 70 1.86 -10.77 16.13
N VAL A 71 2.94 -10.39 15.44
CA VAL A 71 4.32 -10.69 15.87
C VAL A 71 4.69 -9.84 17.09
N GLY A 72 4.20 -8.60 17.16
CA GLY A 72 4.29 -7.75 18.35
C GLY A 72 3.60 -8.35 19.58
N ASP A 73 2.38 -8.89 19.42
CA ASP A 73 1.68 -9.62 20.48
C ASP A 73 2.48 -10.84 20.99
N TRP A 74 3.15 -11.56 20.08
CA TRP A 74 3.97 -12.72 20.45
C TRP A 74 5.20 -12.32 21.25
N LEU A 75 5.88 -11.24 20.85
CA LEU A 75 6.99 -10.69 21.61
C LEU A 75 6.52 -10.24 23.01
N ALA A 76 5.44 -9.47 23.08
CA ALA A 76 4.88 -8.96 24.34
C ALA A 76 4.43 -10.08 25.30
N SER A 77 3.99 -11.23 24.76
CA SER A 77 3.62 -12.40 25.54
C SER A 77 4.77 -13.38 25.82
N GLY A 78 5.99 -13.08 25.36
CA GLY A 78 7.18 -13.92 25.55
C GLY A 78 7.15 -15.22 24.75
N LYS A 79 6.37 -15.30 23.66
CA LYS A 79 6.30 -16.47 22.77
C LYS A 79 7.44 -16.55 21.77
N ILE A 80 8.05 -15.41 21.47
CA ILE A 80 9.24 -15.27 20.64
C ILE A 80 10.21 -14.34 21.34
N THR A 81 11.49 -14.48 21.00
CA THR A 81 12.58 -13.59 21.41
C THR A 81 12.60 -12.31 20.56
N GLU A 82 13.35 -11.31 21.01
CA GLU A 82 13.56 -10.07 20.26
C GLU A 82 14.31 -10.31 18.93
N ASP A 83 15.28 -11.22 18.89
CA ASP A 83 15.98 -11.58 17.67
C ASP A 83 15.03 -12.23 16.63
N GLU A 84 14.15 -13.11 17.08
CA GLU A 84 13.11 -13.71 16.23
C GLU A 84 12.11 -12.67 15.72
N TYR A 85 11.74 -11.69 16.55
CA TYR A 85 10.91 -10.56 16.13
C TYR A 85 11.58 -9.80 14.97
N TRP A 86 12.83 -9.38 15.13
CA TRP A 86 13.52 -8.61 14.09
C TRP A 86 13.68 -9.40 12.79
N ASN A 87 13.99 -10.69 12.87
CA ASN A 87 14.07 -11.56 11.68
C ASN A 87 12.73 -11.69 10.92
N LEU A 88 11.58 -11.52 11.59
CA LEU A 88 10.26 -11.61 10.98
C LEU A 88 9.74 -10.26 10.46
N THR A 89 10.29 -9.14 10.96
CA THR A 89 9.78 -7.79 10.67
C THR A 89 10.78 -6.90 9.92
N SER A 90 12.02 -7.35 9.70
CA SER A 90 12.98 -6.65 8.85
C SER A 90 12.65 -6.92 7.37
N PHE A 91 12.11 -5.92 6.69
CA PHE A 91 11.87 -5.94 5.25
C PHE A 91 12.99 -5.16 4.55
N ASP A 92 14.19 -5.75 4.53
CA ASP A 92 15.33 -5.27 3.73
C ASP A 92 15.26 -5.77 2.29
#